data_AF-A0A3N5XGJ8-F1
#
_entry.id   AF-A0A3N5XGJ8-F1
#
_cell.length_a   1.000
_cell.length_b   1.000
_cell.length_c   1.000
_cell.angle_alpha   90.00
_cell.angle_beta   90.00
_cell.angle_gamma   90.00
#
_symmetry.space_group_name_H-M   'P 1'
#
loop_
_entity.id
_entity.type
_entity.pdbx_description
1 polymer ?
#
loop_
_entity_poly.entity_id
_entity_poly.type
_entity_poly.pdbx_seq_one_letter_code
_entity_poly.pdbx_strand_id
1 'polypeptide(L)'
;MKCTKLFVVAGLTLTLCSPVPLFAEINLVTGHVVSFPYIVSGPTGEVTAETVVVLSNPSAEALDIRIEDRARHKTRTENLGAFETTELAYRSDALVAGSLLFAAERPFIASAHIGIRESGSSGRVLTRISIPGSVPTNKVALPVQVRSPLADNTSFSLVRHMPAGEGWYLKCSLYDLTGDLIRERVLPGDYTAQFVTEFFPDLPEDFHSGNLIIELISPVPQSMMFSTLVLYTAGDKVFTASQTDLEQPGLFSVVLGGFSGADRDRNLAELKQHYNLQISRHVEGSTAATVRTTRGVAQVMARDPRVFSISLNFIVIIAPGALAPPV
;
A
#
# COMPACT_ATOMS: atom_id res chain seq x y z
N MET A 1 9.02 4.04 -37.94
CA MET A 1 8.21 2.88 -37.49
C MET A 1 7.09 3.40 -36.63
N LYS A 2 5.83 3.06 -36.94
CA LYS A 2 4.65 3.68 -36.33
C LYS A 2 4.32 2.95 -35.02
N CYS A 3 4.32 3.70 -33.91
CA CYS A 3 3.78 3.25 -32.63
C CYS A 3 2.25 3.10 -32.75
N THR A 4 1.78 1.90 -32.46
CA THR A 4 0.35 1.57 -32.40
C THR A 4 -0.20 2.04 -31.06
N LYS A 5 -1.16 2.98 -31.10
CA LYS A 5 -2.00 3.38 -29.95
C LYS A 5 -3.01 2.28 -29.64
N LEU A 6 -3.28 2.06 -28.35
CA LEU A 6 -4.21 1.07 -27.79
C LEU A 6 -4.83 1.74 -26.54
N PHE A 7 -6.10 2.05 -26.33
CA PHE A 7 -7.36 2.13 -27.08
C PHE A 7 -8.22 3.22 -26.41
N VAL A 8 -9.12 3.86 -27.16
CA VAL A 8 -10.21 4.72 -26.66
C VAL A 8 -11.54 3.94 -26.82
N VAL A 9 -12.39 3.89 -25.78
CA VAL A 9 -13.82 3.54 -25.88
C VAL A 9 -14.56 4.35 -24.79
N ALA A 10 -15.15 5.50 -25.16
CA ALA A 10 -16.56 5.72 -25.53
C ALA A 10 -17.50 5.88 -24.33
N GLY A 11 -18.17 7.04 -24.27
CA GLY A 11 -19.14 7.37 -23.24
C GLY A 11 -20.43 6.56 -23.36
N LEU A 12 -20.96 6.17 -22.20
CA LEU A 12 -22.34 5.73 -22.01
C LEU A 12 -22.79 6.21 -20.63
N THR A 13 -23.79 7.09 -20.59
CA THR A 13 -24.50 7.43 -19.35
C THR A 13 -25.49 6.30 -19.07
N LEU A 14 -25.30 5.56 -17.98
CA LEU A 14 -26.22 4.54 -17.49
C LEU A 14 -26.65 4.89 -16.06
N THR A 15 -27.90 5.33 -15.94
CA THR A 15 -28.62 5.33 -14.65
C THR A 15 -29.08 3.90 -14.39
N LEU A 16 -28.58 3.27 -13.32
CA LEU A 16 -29.07 1.99 -12.83
C LEU A 16 -29.41 2.11 -11.34
N CYS A 17 -30.71 2.21 -11.06
CA CYS A 17 -31.27 1.78 -9.78
C CYS A 17 -31.36 0.25 -9.80
N SER A 18 -30.62 -0.44 -8.90
CA SER A 18 -31.01 -1.74 -8.33
C SER A 18 -30.06 -2.09 -7.18
N PRO A 19 -30.51 -2.75 -6.10
CA PRO A 19 -29.71 -2.97 -4.90
C PRO A 19 -28.72 -4.12 -5.14
N VAL A 20 -27.44 -3.80 -5.08
CA VAL A 20 -26.34 -4.77 -5.16
C VAL A 20 -26.09 -5.31 -3.74
N PRO A 21 -25.84 -6.62 -3.57
CA PRO A 21 -25.68 -7.23 -2.25
C PRO A 21 -24.49 -6.62 -1.53
N LEU A 22 -24.57 -6.54 -0.20
CA LEU A 22 -23.43 -6.21 0.66
C LEU A 22 -22.21 -7.00 0.19
N PHE A 23 -21.27 -6.31 -0.45
CA PHE A 23 -19.93 -6.83 -0.62
C PHE A 23 -19.41 -7.11 0.79
N ALA A 24 -19.01 -8.35 1.02
CA ALA A 24 -18.35 -8.75 2.24
C ALA A 24 -17.20 -7.78 2.48
N GLU A 25 -17.36 -6.94 3.50
CA GLU A 25 -16.31 -6.10 4.02
C GLU A 25 -15.08 -6.99 4.19
N ILE A 26 -14.01 -6.67 3.47
CA ILE A 26 -12.72 -6.81 4.11
C ILE A 26 -12.73 -5.72 5.17
N ASN A 27 -13.40 -6.02 6.27
CA ASN A 27 -12.99 -5.48 7.53
C ASN A 27 -11.50 -5.77 7.56
N LEU A 28 -10.69 -4.71 7.68
CA LEU A 28 -9.25 -4.75 7.93
C LEU A 28 -8.99 -5.34 9.33
N VAL A 29 -9.68 -6.45 9.62
CA VAL A 29 -9.63 -7.27 10.80
C VAL A 29 -8.30 -7.99 10.75
N THR A 30 -7.39 -7.44 11.56
CA THR A 30 -6.34 -8.16 12.29
C THR A 30 -5.33 -8.90 11.43
N GLY A 31 -4.35 -8.18 10.86
CA GLY A 31 -3.24 -8.87 10.20
C GLY A 31 -2.12 -8.02 9.62
N HIS A 32 -1.03 -8.72 9.27
CA HIS A 32 -0.01 -8.26 8.32
C HIS A 32 -0.63 -8.25 6.93
N VAL A 33 -0.47 -7.15 6.20
CA VAL A 33 -1.07 -6.94 4.88
C VAL A 33 0.01 -6.59 3.88
N VAL A 34 -0.06 -7.24 2.72
CA VAL A 34 0.85 -6.99 1.60
C VAL A 34 0.02 -6.89 0.32
N SER A 35 0.28 -5.87 -0.49
CA SER A 35 -0.42 -5.67 -1.75
C SER A 35 0.54 -5.57 -2.92
N PHE A 36 0.05 -6.03 -4.07
CA PHE A 36 0.64 -5.79 -5.38
C PHE A 36 -0.34 -4.92 -6.16
N PRO A 37 -0.07 -3.61 -6.27
CA PRO A 37 -0.96 -2.68 -6.94
C PRO A 37 -1.17 -3.04 -8.41
N TYR A 38 -0.15 -3.61 -9.05
CA TYR A 38 -0.19 -4.00 -10.46
C TYR A 38 0.22 -5.47 -10.63
N ILE A 39 -0.71 -6.27 -11.15
CA ILE A 39 -0.47 -7.62 -11.67
C ILE A 39 -1.04 -7.69 -13.09
N VAL A 40 -0.45 -8.56 -13.91
CA VAL A 40 -0.89 -8.77 -15.30
C VAL A 40 -0.76 -10.24 -15.70
N SER A 41 -1.70 -10.70 -16.50
CA SER A 41 -1.76 -12.07 -17.00
C SER A 41 -2.43 -12.11 -18.37
N GLY A 42 -1.92 -12.91 -19.29
CA GLY A 42 -2.53 -13.18 -20.59
C GLY A 42 -1.79 -12.58 -21.79
N PRO A 43 -2.32 -12.79 -23.00
CA PRO A 43 -1.68 -12.35 -24.24
C PRO A 43 -1.73 -10.83 -24.41
N THR A 44 -0.58 -10.25 -24.76
CA THR A 44 -0.41 -8.84 -25.14
C THR A 44 0.26 -8.77 -26.50
N GLY A 45 -0.54 -8.78 -27.58
CA GLY A 45 0.00 -8.84 -28.94
C GLY A 45 0.68 -10.17 -29.22
N GLU A 46 1.97 -10.13 -29.59
CA GLU A 46 2.77 -11.32 -29.91
C GLU A 46 3.46 -11.95 -28.70
N VAL A 47 3.28 -11.40 -27.50
CA VAL A 47 3.88 -11.93 -26.26
C VAL A 47 2.80 -12.24 -25.24
N THR A 48 3.13 -13.04 -24.23
CA THR A 48 2.24 -13.36 -23.11
C THR A 48 2.87 -12.92 -21.80
N ALA A 49 2.13 -12.15 -21.02
CA ALA A 49 2.54 -11.76 -19.68
C ALA A 49 1.99 -12.75 -18.64
N GLU A 50 2.80 -13.08 -17.63
CA GLU A 50 2.44 -13.95 -16.51
C GLU A 50 2.95 -13.31 -15.22
N THR A 51 2.08 -13.20 -14.22
CA THR A 51 2.51 -12.84 -12.86
C THR A 51 2.58 -14.09 -12.00
N VAL A 52 3.72 -14.34 -11.38
CA VAL A 52 3.90 -15.37 -10.36
C VAL A 52 4.17 -14.68 -9.04
N VAL A 53 3.37 -14.98 -8.02
CA VAL A 53 3.59 -14.48 -6.66
C VAL A 53 4.20 -15.59 -5.82
N VAL A 54 5.36 -15.34 -5.23
CA VAL A 54 6.00 -16.21 -4.23
C VAL A 54 5.54 -15.75 -2.86
N LEU A 55 4.98 -16.67 -2.08
CA LEU A 55 4.62 -16.45 -0.67
C LEU A 55 5.49 -17.34 0.21
N SER A 56 6.03 -16.77 1.28
CA SER A 56 6.83 -17.50 2.25
C SER A 56 6.32 -17.25 3.67
N ASN A 57 6.11 -18.32 4.42
CA ASN A 57 5.85 -18.28 5.85
C ASN A 57 7.19 -18.42 6.59
N PRO A 58 7.72 -17.34 7.22
CA PRO A 58 8.99 -17.43 7.95
C PRO A 58 8.84 -18.03 9.35
N SER A 59 7.62 -18.41 9.77
CA SER A 59 7.33 -18.83 11.14
C SER A 59 7.32 -20.35 11.31
N ALA A 60 7.50 -20.80 12.56
CA ALA A 60 7.47 -22.21 12.95
C ALA A 60 6.06 -22.80 13.07
N GLU A 61 5.02 -22.00 12.78
CA GLU A 61 3.62 -22.39 12.89
C GLU A 61 2.94 -22.20 11.53
N ALA A 62 1.89 -22.97 11.26
CA ALA A 62 1.12 -22.80 10.04
C ALA A 62 0.40 -21.44 10.01
N LEU A 63 0.14 -20.95 8.81
CA LEU A 63 -0.47 -19.64 8.56
C LEU A 63 -1.47 -19.72 7.41
N ASP A 64 -2.67 -19.21 7.66
CA ASP A 64 -3.67 -18.95 6.62
C ASP A 64 -3.47 -17.55 6.04
N ILE A 65 -3.22 -17.48 4.74
CA ILE A 65 -3.10 -16.24 3.98
C ILE A 65 -4.35 -16.06 3.14
N ARG A 66 -5.16 -15.05 3.49
CA ARG A 66 -6.30 -14.62 2.68
C ARG A 66 -5.79 -13.83 1.48
N ILE A 67 -6.29 -14.17 0.30
CA ILE A 67 -5.95 -13.58 -0.99
C ILE A 67 -7.20 -13.00 -1.61
N GLU A 68 -7.17 -11.71 -1.91
CA GLU A 68 -8.19 -11.01 -2.69
C GLU A 68 -7.60 -10.64 -4.06
N ASP A 69 -8.16 -11.23 -5.11
CA ASP A 69 -7.92 -10.88 -6.51
C ASP A 69 -9.00 -9.91 -6.97
N ARG A 70 -8.63 -8.63 -7.07
CA ARG A 70 -9.58 -7.57 -7.44
C ARG A 70 -9.83 -7.48 -8.93
N ALA A 71 -8.93 -7.99 -9.76
CA ALA A 71 -9.16 -8.05 -11.20
C ALA A 71 -10.27 -9.05 -11.53
N ARG A 72 -10.36 -10.13 -10.75
CA ARG A 72 -11.34 -11.22 -10.95
C ARG A 72 -12.47 -11.22 -9.94
N HIS A 73 -12.51 -10.25 -9.04
CA HIS A 73 -13.45 -10.18 -7.90
C HIS A 73 -13.54 -11.51 -7.14
N LYS A 74 -12.39 -12.13 -6.87
CA LYS A 74 -12.31 -13.46 -6.25
C LYS A 74 -11.51 -13.41 -4.95
N THR A 75 -12.04 -14.05 -3.92
CA THR A 75 -11.34 -14.25 -2.65
C THR A 75 -11.07 -15.74 -2.43
N ARG A 76 -9.88 -16.07 -1.93
CA ARG A 76 -9.49 -17.43 -1.52
C ARG A 76 -8.54 -17.38 -0.33
N THR A 77 -8.26 -18.54 0.26
CA THR A 77 -7.26 -18.70 1.32
C THR A 77 -6.22 -19.72 0.87
N GLU A 78 -4.95 -19.42 1.12
CA GLU A 78 -3.82 -20.33 0.97
C GLU A 78 -3.29 -20.68 2.36
N ASN A 79 -3.17 -21.98 2.66
CA ASN A 79 -2.56 -22.44 3.90
C ASN A 79 -1.07 -22.71 3.66
N LEU A 80 -0.19 -22.10 4.44
CA LEU A 80 1.23 -22.37 4.45
C LEU A 80 1.63 -23.04 5.75
N GLY A 81 2.27 -24.20 5.67
CA GLY A 81 2.94 -24.84 6.78
C GLY A 81 4.10 -24.02 7.32
N ALA A 82 4.69 -24.51 8.42
CA ALA A 82 5.86 -23.90 9.03
C ALA A 82 7.04 -23.85 8.05
N PHE A 83 7.67 -22.68 7.93
CA PHE A 83 8.80 -22.43 7.01
C PHE A 83 8.53 -22.73 5.53
N GLU A 84 7.26 -22.84 5.14
CA GLU A 84 6.88 -23.19 3.77
C GLU A 84 6.97 -21.99 2.84
N THR A 85 7.30 -22.27 1.57
CA THR A 85 7.20 -21.32 0.46
C THR A 85 6.37 -21.95 -0.65
N THR A 86 5.42 -21.19 -1.18
CA THR A 86 4.58 -21.59 -2.32
C THR A 86 4.65 -20.55 -3.43
N GLU A 87 4.32 -20.99 -4.65
CA GLU A 87 4.18 -20.13 -5.81
C GLU A 87 2.74 -20.11 -6.31
N LEU A 88 2.24 -18.91 -6.54
CA LEU A 88 0.90 -18.66 -7.08
C LEU A 88 1.03 -18.07 -8.47
N ALA A 89 0.85 -18.91 -9.49
CA ALA A 89 0.83 -18.48 -10.88
C ALA A 89 -0.55 -17.89 -11.26
N TYR A 90 -0.56 -16.65 -11.72
CA TYR A 90 -1.73 -15.99 -12.29
C TYR A 90 -1.70 -16.15 -13.80
N ARG A 91 -2.48 -17.11 -14.30
CA ARG A 91 -2.66 -17.40 -15.73
C ARG A 91 -4.06 -17.02 -16.19
N SER A 92 -4.17 -16.53 -17.41
CA SER A 92 -5.43 -16.19 -18.07
C SER A 92 -5.27 -16.33 -19.57
N ASP A 93 -6.33 -16.78 -20.23
CA ASP A 93 -6.40 -16.86 -21.70
C ASP A 93 -6.73 -15.49 -22.33
N ALA A 94 -7.13 -14.51 -21.51
CA ALA A 94 -7.35 -13.12 -21.90
C ALA A 94 -6.42 -12.18 -21.13
N LEU A 95 -6.15 -10.99 -21.68
CA LEU A 95 -5.40 -9.98 -20.95
C LEU A 95 -6.21 -9.50 -19.75
N VAL A 96 -5.69 -9.77 -18.56
CA VAL A 96 -6.23 -9.33 -17.28
C VAL A 96 -5.15 -8.56 -16.55
N ALA A 97 -5.49 -7.34 -16.12
CA ALA A 97 -4.65 -6.53 -15.25
C ALA A 97 -5.47 -6.07 -14.04
N GLY A 98 -4.81 -5.91 -12.90
CA GLY A 98 -5.42 -5.37 -11.68
C GLY A 98 -4.50 -5.52 -10.49
N SER A 99 -5.07 -5.73 -9.30
CA SER A 99 -4.31 -5.75 -8.05
C SER A 99 -4.58 -7.00 -7.22
N LEU A 100 -3.59 -7.40 -6.43
CA LEU A 100 -3.73 -8.43 -5.40
C LEU A 100 -3.56 -7.84 -4.02
N LEU A 101 -4.35 -8.35 -3.07
CA LEU A 101 -4.20 -8.10 -1.65
C LEU A 101 -4.03 -9.43 -0.92
N PHE A 102 -3.01 -9.49 -0.07
CA PHE A 102 -2.71 -10.62 0.81
C PHE A 102 -2.83 -10.14 2.25
N ALA A 103 -3.51 -10.92 3.09
CA ALA A 103 -3.69 -10.62 4.50
C ALA A 103 -3.58 -11.90 5.34
N ALA A 104 -2.86 -11.82 6.45
CA ALA A 104 -2.71 -12.94 7.38
C ALA A 104 -2.55 -12.43 8.81
N GLU A 105 -2.91 -13.24 9.81
CA GLU A 105 -2.82 -12.84 11.22
C GLU A 105 -1.37 -12.67 11.74
N ARG A 106 -0.38 -13.11 10.96
CA ARG A 106 1.05 -13.13 11.30
C ARG A 106 1.93 -12.67 10.14
N PRO A 107 3.20 -12.28 10.39
CA PRO A 107 4.10 -11.83 9.33
C PRO A 107 4.33 -12.94 8.29
N PHE A 108 4.26 -12.54 7.02
CA PHE A 108 4.65 -13.37 5.88
C PHE A 108 5.43 -12.51 4.89
N ILE A 109 6.15 -13.16 3.98
CA ILE A 109 6.86 -12.50 2.90
C ILE A 109 6.12 -12.78 1.60
N ALA A 110 5.93 -11.75 0.78
CA ALA A 110 5.41 -11.89 -0.56
C ALA A 110 6.25 -11.12 -1.56
N SER A 111 6.53 -11.73 -2.71
CA SER A 111 7.19 -11.10 -3.85
C SER A 111 6.49 -11.51 -5.14
N ALA A 112 6.28 -10.58 -6.05
CA ALA A 112 5.71 -10.88 -7.36
C ALA A 112 6.78 -10.83 -8.43
N HIS A 113 6.65 -11.68 -9.43
CA HIS A 113 7.46 -11.70 -10.62
C HIS A 113 6.56 -11.58 -11.84
N ILE A 114 6.72 -10.50 -12.59
CA ILE A 114 6.04 -10.34 -13.89
C ILE A 114 7.02 -10.83 -14.95
N GLY A 115 6.70 -11.98 -15.54
CA GLY A 115 7.41 -12.58 -16.65
C GLY A 115 6.72 -12.28 -17.97
N ILE A 116 7.48 -11.85 -18.98
CA ILE A 116 7.01 -11.77 -20.37
C ILE A 116 7.61 -12.96 -21.13
N ARG A 117 6.76 -13.71 -21.82
CA ARG A 117 7.12 -14.89 -22.62
C ARG A 117 6.72 -14.65 -24.07
N GLU A 118 7.37 -15.35 -25.00
CA GLU A 118 6.99 -15.31 -26.43
C GLU A 118 5.58 -15.87 -26.68
N SER A 119 5.15 -16.84 -25.87
CA SER A 119 3.80 -17.40 -25.94
C SER A 119 3.45 -18.05 -24.61
N GLY A 120 2.16 -18.31 -24.37
CA GLY A 120 1.70 -18.99 -23.15
C GLY A 120 2.26 -20.41 -22.95
N SER A 121 2.73 -21.07 -24.01
CA SER A 121 3.37 -22.39 -23.95
C SER A 121 4.90 -22.34 -23.93
N SER A 122 5.50 -21.16 -24.13
CA SER A 122 6.96 -21.02 -24.15
C SER A 122 7.54 -21.02 -22.73
N GLY A 123 8.48 -21.92 -22.49
CA GLY A 123 9.29 -21.91 -21.26
C GLY A 123 10.24 -20.70 -21.18
N ARG A 124 10.48 -20.00 -22.30
CA ARG A 124 11.44 -18.89 -22.39
C ARG A 124 10.83 -17.60 -21.84
N VAL A 125 11.42 -17.10 -20.76
CA VAL A 125 11.11 -15.78 -20.19
C VAL A 125 12.01 -14.75 -20.85
N LEU A 126 11.42 -13.84 -21.62
CA LEU A 126 12.11 -12.73 -22.29
C LEU A 126 12.53 -11.64 -21.30
N THR A 127 11.67 -11.38 -20.31
CA THR A 127 11.90 -10.34 -19.31
C THR A 127 11.22 -10.77 -18.02
N ARG A 128 11.90 -10.54 -16.88
CA ARG A 128 11.35 -10.77 -15.54
C ARG A 128 11.59 -9.55 -14.68
N ILE A 129 10.53 -9.02 -14.10
CA ILE A 129 10.59 -7.91 -13.15
C ILE A 129 10.16 -8.46 -11.80
N SER A 130 10.99 -8.26 -10.77
CA SER A 130 10.68 -8.63 -9.40
C SER A 130 10.16 -7.42 -8.64
N ILE A 131 9.00 -7.57 -8.01
CA ILE A 131 8.29 -6.54 -7.29
C ILE A 131 8.18 -6.99 -5.83
N PRO A 132 8.75 -6.25 -4.87
CA PRO A 132 8.49 -6.51 -3.47
C PRO A 132 7.04 -6.16 -3.16
N GLY A 133 6.41 -6.92 -2.27
CA GLY A 133 5.09 -6.56 -1.79
C GLY A 133 5.09 -5.22 -1.05
N SER A 134 4.11 -4.37 -1.33
CA SER A 134 3.94 -3.08 -0.66
C SER A 134 3.03 -3.26 0.56
N VAL A 135 3.50 -2.82 1.73
CA VAL A 135 2.65 -2.64 2.90
C VAL A 135 1.74 -1.43 2.63
N PRO A 136 0.44 -1.48 3.02
CA PRO A 136 -0.42 -0.31 2.93
C PRO A 136 0.13 0.89 3.73
N THR A 137 0.04 2.10 3.17
CA THR A 137 0.43 3.38 3.78
C THR A 137 -0.60 4.49 3.47
N ASN A 138 -0.62 5.57 4.23
CA ASN A 138 -1.45 6.76 3.95
C ASN A 138 -0.63 7.93 3.35
N LYS A 139 0.70 7.81 3.33
CA LYS A 139 1.60 8.81 2.76
C LYS A 139 2.92 8.18 2.32
N VAL A 140 3.30 8.40 1.07
CA VAL A 140 4.52 7.82 0.47
C VAL A 140 5.25 8.85 -0.39
N ALA A 141 6.57 8.73 -0.44
CA ALA A 141 7.43 9.41 -1.40
C ALA A 141 7.95 8.41 -2.43
N LEU A 142 7.75 8.75 -3.71
CA LEU A 142 8.19 7.96 -4.86
C LEU A 142 9.27 8.75 -5.60
N PRO A 143 10.48 8.21 -5.77
CA PRO A 143 11.48 8.86 -6.59
C PRO A 143 11.05 8.84 -8.05
N VAL A 144 11.25 9.97 -8.74
CA VAL A 144 10.81 10.19 -10.13
C VAL A 144 12.00 10.55 -10.99
N GLN A 145 12.04 9.95 -12.17
CA GLN A 145 12.99 10.16 -13.25
C GLN A 145 12.22 10.32 -14.58
N VAL A 146 12.50 11.38 -15.33
CA VAL A 146 11.88 11.67 -16.63
C VAL A 146 12.96 12.16 -17.58
N ARG A 147 13.13 11.52 -18.74
CA ARG A 147 14.16 11.89 -19.74
C ARG A 147 15.53 12.09 -19.08
N SER A 148 15.89 11.23 -18.15
CA SER A 148 17.15 11.30 -17.41
C SER A 148 18.10 10.21 -17.89
N PRO A 149 19.41 10.30 -17.58
CA PRO A 149 20.35 9.23 -17.91
C PRO A 149 20.02 7.87 -17.27
N LEU A 150 19.18 7.86 -16.21
CA LEU A 150 18.78 6.65 -15.49
C LEU A 150 17.49 6.02 -16.03
N ALA A 151 16.55 6.85 -16.50
CA ALA A 151 15.27 6.37 -17.02
C ALA A 151 14.66 7.37 -18.01
N ASP A 152 14.06 6.84 -19.07
CA ASP A 152 13.25 7.61 -20.01
C ASP A 152 12.00 8.16 -19.32
N ASN A 153 11.41 7.36 -18.42
CA ASN A 153 10.22 7.73 -17.67
C ASN A 153 10.08 6.89 -16.39
N THR A 154 9.25 7.39 -15.49
CA THR A 154 8.80 6.66 -14.31
C THR A 154 7.34 6.32 -14.48
N SER A 155 6.99 5.05 -14.32
CA SER A 155 5.60 4.64 -14.15
C SER A 155 5.31 4.35 -12.69
N PHE A 156 4.08 4.62 -12.30
CA PHE A 156 3.61 4.27 -10.97
C PHE A 156 2.23 3.64 -11.05
N SER A 157 1.95 2.77 -10.09
CA SER A 157 0.63 2.22 -9.87
C SER A 157 0.23 2.38 -8.42
N LEU A 158 -1.05 2.62 -8.18
CA LEU A 158 -1.63 2.75 -6.85
C LEU A 158 -2.91 1.92 -6.75
N VAL A 159 -3.12 1.32 -5.59
CA VAL A 159 -4.37 0.64 -5.23
C VAL A 159 -4.79 1.03 -3.82
N ARG A 160 -6.08 1.32 -3.64
CA ARG A 160 -6.68 1.64 -2.33
C ARG A 160 -7.02 0.39 -1.53
N HIS A 161 -7.14 0.47 -0.21
CA HIS A 161 -7.67 -0.60 0.63
C HIS A 161 -8.92 -0.13 1.40
N MET A 162 -9.97 0.30 0.66
CA MET A 162 -11.23 0.79 1.23
C MET A 162 -12.46 0.13 0.59
N PRO A 163 -13.59 0.01 1.32
CA PRO A 163 -14.87 -0.44 0.76
C PRO A 163 -15.35 0.42 -0.42
N ALA A 164 -16.09 -0.17 -1.35
CA ALA A 164 -16.69 0.56 -2.47
C ALA A 164 -17.79 1.52 -1.98
N GLY A 165 -17.76 2.79 -2.42
CA GLY A 165 -18.85 3.75 -2.20
C GLY A 165 -18.48 5.04 -1.45
N GLU A 166 -17.33 5.11 -0.78
CA GLU A 166 -16.89 6.33 -0.12
C GLU A 166 -16.04 7.22 -1.05
N GLY A 167 -16.43 8.49 -1.20
CA GLY A 167 -15.70 9.47 -2.00
C GLY A 167 -14.36 9.81 -1.34
N TRP A 168 -13.26 9.48 -2.02
CA TRP A 168 -11.91 9.67 -1.51
C TRP A 168 -11.04 10.45 -2.46
N TYR A 169 -10.03 11.11 -1.90
CA TYR A 169 -9.14 12.00 -2.62
C TYR A 169 -7.69 11.76 -2.17
N LEU A 170 -6.82 11.44 -3.14
CA LEU A 170 -5.38 11.47 -2.95
C LEU A 170 -4.82 12.78 -3.49
N LYS A 171 -3.95 13.41 -2.71
CA LYS A 171 -3.15 14.54 -3.14
C LYS A 171 -1.81 14.03 -3.63
N CYS A 172 -1.49 14.30 -4.89
CA CYS A 172 -0.22 13.96 -5.52
C CYS A 172 0.56 15.26 -5.78
N SER A 173 1.70 15.43 -5.12
CA SER A 173 2.54 16.63 -5.21
C SER A 173 3.92 16.23 -5.72
N LEU A 174 4.33 16.74 -6.87
CA LEU A 174 5.62 16.51 -7.47
C LEU A 174 6.57 17.65 -7.12
N TYR A 175 7.68 17.31 -6.47
CA TYR A 175 8.76 18.22 -6.16
C TYR A 175 9.99 17.88 -6.99
N ASP A 176 10.81 18.87 -7.31
CA ASP A 176 12.14 18.64 -7.89
C ASP A 176 13.18 18.28 -6.80
N LEU A 177 14.47 18.33 -7.17
CA LEU A 177 15.58 18.06 -6.25
C LEU A 177 15.95 19.25 -5.36
N THR A 178 15.53 20.49 -5.68
CA THR A 178 15.73 21.66 -4.80
C THR A 178 14.67 21.70 -3.70
N GLY A 179 13.58 20.95 -3.88
CA GLY A 179 12.45 20.89 -2.96
C GLY A 179 11.30 21.82 -3.38
N ASP A 180 11.38 22.41 -4.57
CA ASP A 180 10.35 23.28 -5.10
C ASP A 180 9.18 22.45 -5.67
N LEU A 181 7.96 22.92 -5.40
CA LEU A 181 6.76 22.27 -5.92
C LEU A 181 6.65 22.53 -7.42
N ILE A 182 6.74 21.47 -8.21
CA ILE A 182 6.63 21.53 -9.67
C ILE A 182 5.17 21.45 -10.08
N ARG A 183 4.45 20.43 -9.61
CA ARG A 183 3.03 20.22 -9.95
C ARG A 183 2.28 19.55 -8.81
N GLU A 184 0.98 19.76 -8.80
CA GLU A 184 0.07 19.13 -7.86
C GLU A 184 -1.20 18.70 -8.57
N ARG A 185 -1.74 17.54 -8.18
CA ARG A 185 -3.02 17.05 -8.67
C ARG A 185 -3.75 16.30 -7.56
N VAL A 186 -5.06 16.48 -7.51
CA VAL A 186 -5.95 15.67 -6.68
C VAL A 186 -6.59 14.59 -7.54
N LEU A 187 -6.49 13.34 -7.10
CA LEU A 187 -7.06 12.18 -7.75
C LEU A 187 -8.34 11.74 -7.04
N PRO A 188 -9.50 11.79 -7.71
CA PRO A 188 -10.68 11.06 -7.28
C PRO A 188 -10.61 9.61 -7.78
N GLY A 189 -10.79 8.64 -6.89
CA GLY A 189 -11.19 7.29 -7.29
C GLY A 189 -10.08 6.26 -7.57
N ASP A 190 -10.56 5.04 -7.85
CA ASP A 190 -9.89 3.74 -7.75
C ASP A 190 -8.63 3.54 -8.61
N TYR A 191 -7.99 2.38 -8.41
CA TYR A 191 -6.76 1.91 -9.02
C TYR A 191 -6.28 2.71 -10.25
N THR A 192 -5.08 3.25 -10.16
CA THR A 192 -4.45 4.02 -11.25
C THR A 192 -3.10 3.41 -11.58
N ALA A 193 -2.79 3.27 -12.87
CA ALA A 193 -1.47 2.90 -13.37
C ALA A 193 -1.14 3.75 -14.60
N GLN A 194 -0.07 4.53 -14.53
CA GLN A 194 0.27 5.52 -15.57
C GLN A 194 1.73 5.96 -15.48
N PHE A 195 2.24 6.53 -16.57
CA PHE A 195 3.53 7.23 -16.56
C PHE A 195 3.41 8.61 -15.90
N VAL A 196 4.49 9.10 -15.30
CA VAL A 196 4.55 10.43 -14.68
C VAL A 196 4.25 11.52 -15.70
N THR A 197 4.74 11.39 -16.95
CA THR A 197 4.45 12.34 -18.03
C THR A 197 3.00 12.26 -18.54
N GLU A 198 2.31 11.14 -18.35
CA GLU A 198 0.87 11.06 -18.67
C GLU A 198 0.05 11.67 -17.53
N PHE A 199 0.52 11.49 -16.30
CA PHE A 199 -0.13 12.02 -15.12
C PHE A 199 -0.02 13.54 -15.03
N PHE A 200 1.15 14.06 -15.39
CA PHE A 200 1.48 15.48 -15.51
C PHE A 200 1.92 15.76 -16.97
N PRO A 201 0.99 15.96 -17.91
CA PRO A 201 1.32 16.21 -19.31
C PRO A 201 2.09 17.52 -19.52
N ASP A 202 1.88 18.49 -18.64
CA ASP A 202 2.48 19.83 -18.73
C ASP A 202 3.72 19.97 -17.83
N LEU A 203 4.56 18.93 -17.74
CA LEU A 203 5.82 19.02 -17.01
C LEU A 203 6.78 20.00 -17.68
N PRO A 204 7.54 20.80 -16.90
CA PRO A 204 8.62 21.62 -17.43
C PRO A 204 9.59 20.80 -18.29
N GLU A 205 10.10 21.39 -19.38
CA GLU A 205 11.03 20.69 -20.28
C GLU A 205 12.36 20.33 -19.60
N ASP A 206 12.77 21.12 -18.62
CA ASP A 206 13.96 20.97 -17.79
C ASP A 206 13.76 20.06 -16.57
N PHE A 207 12.54 19.57 -16.32
CA PHE A 207 12.32 18.58 -15.27
C PHE A 207 12.87 17.22 -15.68
N HIS A 208 13.89 16.75 -14.93
CA HIS A 208 14.53 15.46 -15.15
C HIS A 208 14.38 14.47 -13.98
N SER A 209 14.28 14.97 -12.75
CA SER A 209 14.13 14.12 -11.57
C SER A 209 13.57 14.88 -10.36
N GLY A 210 13.00 14.12 -9.43
CA GLY A 210 12.33 14.68 -8.27
C GLY A 210 11.68 13.62 -7.39
N ASN A 211 10.73 14.04 -6.56
CA ASN A 211 9.96 13.17 -5.69
C ASN A 211 8.46 13.44 -5.85
N LEU A 212 7.70 12.38 -6.15
CA LEU A 212 6.24 12.41 -6.12
C LEU A 212 5.77 11.99 -4.73
N ILE A 213 5.15 12.92 -4.01
CA ILE A 213 4.50 12.66 -2.73
C ILE A 213 3.02 12.35 -2.99
N ILE A 214 2.56 11.22 -2.48
CA ILE A 214 1.14 10.83 -2.51
C ILE A 214 0.62 10.79 -1.09
N GLU A 215 -0.48 11.48 -0.82
CA GLU A 215 -1.10 11.63 0.50
C GLU A 215 -2.61 11.45 0.44
N LEU A 216 -3.18 10.68 1.36
CA LEU A 216 -4.63 10.58 1.54
C LEU A 216 -5.16 11.83 2.26
N ILE A 217 -6.01 12.61 1.57
CA ILE A 217 -6.55 13.86 2.11
C ILE A 217 -8.04 13.78 2.48
N SER A 218 -8.77 12.77 2.00
CA SER A 218 -10.18 12.54 2.38
C SER A 218 -10.62 11.12 2.02
N PRO A 219 -11.51 10.49 2.82
CA PRO A 219 -11.99 10.94 4.14
C PRO A 219 -10.87 10.99 5.19
N VAL A 220 -11.11 11.65 6.33
CA VAL A 220 -10.18 11.74 7.50
C VAL A 220 -9.59 10.35 7.78
N PRO A 221 -8.29 10.22 8.14
CA PRO A 221 -7.61 8.93 8.18
C PRO A 221 -8.11 8.04 9.32
N GLN A 222 -9.28 7.42 9.15
CA GLN A 222 -9.46 6.05 9.63
C GLN A 222 -8.25 5.24 9.13
N SER A 223 -7.89 4.13 9.77
CA SER A 223 -6.74 3.26 9.50
C SER A 223 -6.71 2.64 8.08
N MET A 224 -6.84 3.50 7.07
CA MET A 224 -7.14 3.27 5.67
C MET A 224 -5.93 3.72 4.89
N MET A 225 -5.52 2.85 3.99
CA MET A 225 -4.20 2.87 3.42
C MET A 225 -4.30 2.53 1.94
N PHE A 226 -3.32 2.97 1.16
CA PHE A 226 -3.11 2.60 -0.22
C PHE A 226 -1.75 1.91 -0.34
N SER A 227 -1.54 1.19 -1.43
CA SER A 227 -0.24 0.62 -1.78
C SER A 227 0.21 1.15 -3.13
N THR A 228 1.50 1.34 -3.29
CA THR A 228 2.11 1.86 -4.53
C THR A 228 3.17 0.92 -5.09
N LEU A 229 3.38 1.02 -6.40
CA LEU A 229 4.46 0.42 -7.14
C LEU A 229 5.10 1.51 -8.00
N VAL A 230 6.43 1.54 -8.06
CA VAL A 230 7.19 2.46 -8.90
C VAL A 230 8.12 1.67 -9.78
N LEU A 231 8.10 1.96 -11.08
CA LEU A 231 8.97 1.35 -12.06
C LEU A 231 9.68 2.42 -12.89
N TYR A 232 10.95 2.18 -13.19
CA TYR A 232 11.72 2.96 -14.16
C TYR A 232 11.75 2.24 -15.50
N THR A 233 11.57 2.99 -16.57
CA THR A 233 11.68 2.48 -17.94
C THR A 233 12.88 3.11 -18.63
N ALA A 234 13.74 2.29 -19.24
CA ALA A 234 14.89 2.72 -20.02
C ALA A 234 15.03 1.84 -21.27
N GLY A 235 14.63 2.37 -22.42
CA GLY A 235 14.51 1.62 -23.67
C GLY A 235 13.53 0.46 -23.53
N ASP A 236 14.03 -0.76 -23.71
CA ASP A 236 13.30 -2.02 -23.55
C ASP A 236 13.33 -2.58 -22.13
N LYS A 237 14.03 -1.93 -21.20
CA LYS A 237 14.22 -2.41 -19.83
C LYS A 237 13.27 -1.72 -18.85
N VAL A 238 12.81 -2.50 -17.89
CA VAL A 238 11.98 -2.04 -16.78
C VAL A 238 12.58 -2.53 -15.47
N PHE A 239 12.69 -1.63 -14.49
CA PHE A 239 13.25 -1.92 -13.18
C PHE A 239 12.34 -1.39 -12.08
N THR A 240 12.27 -2.10 -10.96
CA THR A 240 11.53 -1.64 -9.78
C THR A 240 12.35 -0.58 -9.04
N ALA A 241 11.71 0.52 -8.64
CA ALA A 241 12.30 1.53 -7.79
C ALA A 241 11.85 1.34 -6.34
N SER A 242 12.70 1.73 -5.39
CA SER A 242 12.31 1.80 -3.99
C SER A 242 11.35 2.96 -3.76
N GLN A 243 10.46 2.81 -2.78
CA GLN A 243 9.59 3.86 -2.28
C GLN A 243 9.86 4.09 -0.79
N THR A 244 9.54 5.28 -0.30
CA THR A 244 9.72 5.63 1.12
C THR A 244 8.39 5.94 1.76
N ASP A 245 7.98 5.14 2.73
CA ASP A 245 6.82 5.44 3.57
C ASP A 245 7.16 6.64 4.46
N LEU A 246 6.38 7.72 4.33
CA LEU A 246 6.63 8.96 5.07
C LEU A 246 5.99 8.97 6.46
N GLU A 247 5.04 8.06 6.71
CA GLU A 247 4.55 7.78 8.06
C GLU A 247 5.23 6.52 8.61
N GLN A 248 6.18 6.71 9.52
CA GLN A 248 6.71 5.59 10.29
C GLN A 248 5.95 5.41 11.62
N PRO A 249 5.70 4.17 12.06
CA PRO A 249 5.08 3.92 13.35
C PRO A 249 5.94 4.45 14.50
N GLY A 250 5.37 5.39 15.27
CA GLY A 250 5.93 5.90 16.53
C GLY A 250 5.33 5.18 17.74
N LEU A 251 5.92 5.41 18.92
CA LEU A 251 5.33 4.98 20.19
C LEU A 251 4.45 6.11 20.74
N PHE A 252 3.18 5.82 21.00
CA PHE A 252 2.22 6.76 21.54
C PHE A 252 1.70 6.28 22.89
N SER A 253 1.56 7.19 23.85
CA SER A 253 0.80 6.95 25.07
C SER A 253 -0.66 7.32 24.83
N VAL A 254 -1.56 6.37 25.06
CA VAL A 254 -3.01 6.53 24.97
C VAL A 254 -3.56 6.49 26.39
N VAL A 255 -4.30 7.52 26.77
CA VAL A 255 -5.04 7.58 28.03
C VAL A 255 -6.52 7.36 27.72
N LEU A 256 -7.11 6.33 28.32
CA LEU A 256 -8.52 5.97 28.21
C LEU A 256 -9.34 6.81 29.19
N GLY A 257 -10.48 7.35 28.73
CA GLY A 257 -11.38 8.16 29.55
C GLY A 257 -12.37 7.34 30.38
N GLY A 258 -12.88 7.92 31.46
CA GLY A 258 -14.28 7.76 31.89
C GLY A 258 -14.83 6.43 32.41
N PHE A 259 -14.06 5.34 32.57
CA PHE A 259 -14.65 4.03 32.92
C PHE A 259 -13.99 3.30 34.11
N SER A 260 -14.70 2.30 34.66
CA SER A 260 -14.23 1.37 35.70
C SER A 260 -13.11 0.44 35.18
N GLY A 261 -12.33 -0.21 36.04
CA GLY A 261 -11.17 -1.02 35.63
C GLY A 261 -11.47 -2.07 34.56
N ALA A 262 -12.53 -2.88 34.73
CA ALA A 262 -12.91 -3.92 33.78
C ALA A 262 -13.43 -3.38 32.43
N ASP A 263 -14.04 -2.20 32.43
CA ASP A 263 -14.48 -1.52 31.20
C ASP A 263 -13.28 -0.96 30.41
N ARG A 264 -12.17 -0.63 31.07
CA ARG A 264 -10.96 -0.09 30.42
C ARG A 264 -10.26 -1.14 29.58
N ASP A 265 -10.07 -2.34 30.11
CA ASP A 265 -9.34 -3.40 29.41
C ASP A 265 -10.15 -3.89 28.20
N ARG A 266 -11.49 -3.99 28.35
CA ARG A 266 -12.40 -4.25 27.22
C ARG A 266 -12.31 -3.16 26.16
N ASN A 267 -12.40 -1.88 26.55
CA ASN A 267 -12.31 -0.77 25.60
C ASN A 267 -10.94 -0.71 24.90
N LEU A 268 -9.85 -1.01 25.61
CA LEU A 268 -8.52 -1.10 25.01
C LEU A 268 -8.42 -2.24 24.01
N ALA A 269 -9.01 -3.40 24.31
CA ALA A 269 -9.07 -4.53 23.38
C ALA A 269 -9.90 -4.19 22.13
N GLU A 270 -11.03 -3.51 22.29
CA GLU A 270 -11.83 -3.01 21.17
C GLU A 270 -11.07 -1.96 20.34
N LEU A 271 -10.39 -1.01 20.97
CA LEU A 271 -9.54 -0.02 20.28
C LEU A 271 -8.38 -0.71 19.54
N LYS A 272 -7.75 -1.70 20.17
CA LYS A 272 -6.69 -2.51 19.56
C LYS A 272 -7.20 -3.21 18.30
N GLN A 273 -8.37 -3.82 18.37
CA GLN A 273 -8.97 -4.50 17.23
C GLN A 273 -9.40 -3.51 16.15
N HIS A 274 -10.04 -2.40 16.54
CA HIS A 274 -10.59 -1.42 15.62
C HIS A 274 -9.51 -0.64 14.85
N TYR A 275 -8.41 -0.28 15.52
CA TYR A 275 -7.31 0.49 14.92
C TYR A 275 -6.05 -0.35 14.62
N ASN A 276 -6.15 -1.68 14.76
CA ASN A 276 -5.04 -2.62 14.57
C ASN A 276 -3.76 -2.24 15.35
N LEU A 277 -3.91 -1.92 16.63
CA LEU A 277 -2.81 -1.37 17.44
C LEU A 277 -1.85 -2.46 17.92
N GLN A 278 -0.56 -2.18 17.85
CA GLN A 278 0.45 -2.96 18.57
C GLN A 278 0.62 -2.38 19.97
N ILE A 279 -0.02 -2.98 20.97
CA ILE A 279 0.18 -2.59 22.38
C ILE A 279 1.59 -3.00 22.79
N SER A 280 2.45 -2.00 23.04
CA SER A 280 3.84 -2.21 23.48
C SER A 280 3.95 -2.34 24.99
N ARG A 281 3.08 -1.64 25.74
CA ARG A 281 3.03 -1.71 27.20
C ARG A 281 1.63 -1.40 27.68
N HIS A 282 1.09 -2.21 28.57
CA HIS A 282 -0.13 -1.93 29.30
C HIS A 282 -0.08 -2.64 30.65
N VAL A 283 -0.60 -1.99 31.69
CA VAL A 283 -0.75 -2.57 33.02
C VAL A 283 -2.25 -2.68 33.26
N GLU A 284 -2.73 -3.88 33.59
CA GLU A 284 -4.15 -4.17 33.81
C GLU A 284 -4.77 -3.17 34.80
N GLY A 285 -5.95 -2.63 34.47
CA GLY A 285 -6.63 -1.59 35.26
C GLY A 285 -6.05 -0.17 35.16
N SER A 286 -4.91 0.02 34.48
CA SER A 286 -4.35 1.34 34.19
C SER A 286 -5.24 2.12 33.22
N THR A 287 -5.27 3.45 33.37
CA THR A 287 -5.88 4.34 32.37
C THR A 287 -4.99 4.52 31.15
N ALA A 288 -3.74 4.09 31.18
CA ALA A 288 -2.77 4.33 30.12
C ALA A 288 -2.27 3.03 29.46
N ALA A 289 -2.12 3.08 28.15
CA ALA A 289 -1.44 2.08 27.34
C ALA A 289 -0.44 2.76 26.40
N THR A 290 0.70 2.12 26.17
CA THR A 290 1.63 2.50 25.11
C THR A 290 1.35 1.65 23.88
N VAL A 291 1.07 2.31 22.76
CA VAL A 291 0.78 1.68 21.48
C VAL A 291 1.81 2.10 20.44
N ARG A 292 2.19 1.19 19.55
CA ARG A 292 2.97 1.52 18.36
C ARG A 292 2.00 1.69 17.20
N THR A 293 1.97 2.89 16.64
CA THR A 293 1.04 3.25 15.54
C THR A 293 1.56 4.45 14.74
N THR A 294 0.95 4.77 13.61
CA THR A 294 1.33 5.95 12.81
C THR A 294 0.69 7.23 13.37
N ARG A 295 1.21 8.39 12.97
CA ARG A 295 0.67 9.68 13.39
C ARG A 295 -0.77 9.87 12.92
N GLY A 296 -1.12 9.43 11.71
CA GLY A 296 -2.49 9.48 11.20
C GLY A 296 -3.46 8.69 12.08
N VAL A 297 -3.11 7.44 12.42
CA VAL A 297 -3.94 6.61 13.31
C VAL A 297 -4.07 7.26 14.69
N ALA A 298 -2.98 7.81 15.24
CA ALA A 298 -3.01 8.51 16.52
C ALA A 298 -3.95 9.73 16.50
N GLN A 299 -3.97 10.52 15.42
CA GLN A 299 -4.87 11.67 15.28
C GLN A 299 -6.35 11.28 15.23
N VAL A 300 -6.67 10.12 14.67
CA VAL A 300 -8.05 9.62 14.64
C VAL A 300 -8.45 8.99 15.95
N MET A 301 -7.55 8.23 16.58
CA MET A 301 -7.75 7.76 17.95
C MET A 301 -7.99 8.93 18.92
N ALA A 302 -7.34 10.08 18.73
CA ALA A 302 -7.55 11.27 19.55
C ALA A 302 -9.00 11.80 19.53
N ARG A 303 -9.80 11.40 18.54
CA ARG A 303 -11.21 11.77 18.38
C ARG A 303 -12.17 10.67 18.82
N ASP A 304 -11.67 9.49 19.17
CA ASP A 304 -12.49 8.39 19.68
C ASP A 304 -13.01 8.76 21.08
N PRO A 305 -14.33 8.64 21.35
CA PRO A 305 -14.92 9.02 22.63
C PRO A 305 -14.38 8.21 23.83
N ARG A 306 -13.74 7.07 23.60
CA ARG A 306 -13.10 6.24 24.64
C ARG A 306 -11.70 6.75 25.00
N VAL A 307 -11.09 7.59 24.17
CA VAL A 307 -9.73 8.12 24.35
C VAL A 307 -9.82 9.52 24.96
N PHE A 308 -9.26 9.68 26.17
CA PHE A 308 -9.14 10.99 26.82
C PHE A 308 -8.00 11.81 26.22
N SER A 309 -6.85 11.19 25.99
CA SER A 309 -5.72 11.84 25.34
C SER A 309 -4.80 10.85 24.67
N ILE A 310 -4.05 11.34 23.68
CA ILE A 310 -2.98 10.59 23.01
C ILE A 310 -1.79 11.51 22.79
N SER A 311 -0.59 11.03 23.10
CA SER A 311 0.65 11.79 22.97
C SER A 311 1.78 10.92 22.43
N LEU A 312 2.66 11.52 21.64
CA LEU A 312 3.87 10.85 21.15
C LEU A 312 4.85 10.69 22.32
N ASN A 313 5.32 9.47 22.56
CA ASN A 313 6.39 9.21 23.52
C ASN A 313 7.71 9.61 22.89
N PHE A 314 8.34 10.65 23.44
CA PHE A 314 9.73 10.96 23.13
C PHE A 314 10.62 10.17 24.11
N ILE A 315 11.44 9.26 23.57
CA ILE A 315 12.51 8.66 24.36
C ILE A 315 13.61 9.72 24.48
N VAL A 316 13.69 10.37 25.64
CA VAL A 316 14.87 11.16 25.99
C VAL A 316 15.95 10.16 26.39
N ILE A 317 16.90 9.91 25.50
CA ILE A 317 18.12 9.18 25.85
C ILE A 317 18.95 10.12 26.71
N ILE A 318 18.86 9.98 28.04
CA ILE A 318 19.79 10.64 28.95
C ILE A 318 21.10 9.87 28.82
N ALA A 319 22.06 10.42 28.07
CA ALA A 319 23.40 9.87 28.03
C ALA A 319 23.96 9.88 29.47
N PRO A 320 24.48 8.74 29.97
CA PRO A 320 25.09 8.67 31.29
C PRO A 320 26.38 9.49 31.28
N GLY A 321 26.28 10.77 31.64
CA GLY A 321 27.39 11.73 31.64
C GLY A 321 26.98 13.20 31.71
N ALA A 322 25.74 13.56 31.38
CA ALA A 322 25.30 14.97 31.34
C ALA A 322 24.87 15.56 32.71
N LEU A 323 25.08 14.85 33.82
CA LEU A 323 24.70 15.29 35.18
C LEU A 323 25.89 15.54 36.11
N ALA A 324 27.12 15.62 35.60
CA ALA A 324 28.22 16.13 36.40
C ALA A 324 28.05 17.66 36.54
N PRO A 325 27.94 18.22 37.76
CA PRO A 325 28.01 19.67 37.93
C PRO A 325 29.36 20.18 37.43
N PRO A 326 29.43 21.41 36.89
CA PRO A 326 30.70 22.00 36.48
C PRO A 326 31.65 22.05 37.68
N VAL A 327 32.86 21.52 37.48
CA VAL A 327 34.00 21.65 38.41
C VAL A 327 34.73 22.95 38.10
#